data_AF-A0AAU3C973-F1
#
_entry.id   AF-A0AAU3C973-F1
#
_cell.length_a   1.000
_cell.length_b   1.000
_cell.length_c   1.000
_cell.angle_alpha   90.00
_cell.angle_beta   90.00
_cell.angle_gamma   90.00
#
_symmetry.space_group_name_H-M   'P 1'
#
loop_
_entity.id
_entity.type
_entity.pdbx_description
1 polymer ?
#
loop_
_entity_poly.entity_id
_entity_poly.type
_entity_poly.pdbx_seq_one_letter_code
_entity_poly.pdbx_strand_id
1 'polypeptide(L)'
;MSDSSGWGPSGPYGGPPGGWGWMPPPPPPPKPGVIPLAPLGVDTVLGGAFVTMRRYARPLFGLASLACLVLVALTVGLGGIAYASEADHLHRLFRGSGSAEWADARPVLITFGALWVVGMLATLVANAFMQASSAATLHEAVLGRRARIGAVWRRAWPRTPSVLGVTLLMSLIMVIPTALFALLLMTLLASLASEPFLPAGIAFLLLLLSVPLTVWLYVLFSFAPAAAVLEAASPLTAMRRSVRLMRGAWWRTFGISLLGGLIVVIGSLVLRLPLMFAMPSPQPYDPSAPPPTDISDAFSQTVPDLGPYLVLTVISAIVTQLFSMVFMPLVTNLLYIDQRIRREGLADVLIRVAGVPETPGGPAAPGAPGGPGPVH
;
A
#
# COMPACT_ATOMS: atom_id res chain seq x y z
N MET A 1 -71.88 -37.73 29.55
CA MET A 1 -70.98 -36.60 29.86
C MET A 1 -70.79 -35.82 28.57
N SER A 2 -71.44 -34.66 28.53
CA SER A 2 -71.27 -33.50 27.63
C SER A 2 -69.82 -32.97 27.64
N ASP A 3 -69.30 -32.09 26.79
CA ASP A 3 -69.74 -31.34 25.61
C ASP A 3 -68.48 -30.75 24.90
N SER A 4 -68.75 -30.16 23.74
CA SER A 4 -67.98 -29.42 22.72
C SER A 4 -67.11 -28.18 23.10
N SER A 5 -66.11 -27.93 22.23
CA SER A 5 -65.71 -26.63 21.58
C SER A 5 -65.21 -25.39 22.37
N GLY A 6 -64.24 -24.66 21.81
CA GLY A 6 -64.10 -23.20 22.02
C GLY A 6 -62.76 -22.57 21.59
N TRP A 7 -62.80 -21.62 20.64
CA TRP A 7 -61.71 -20.75 20.15
C TRP A 7 -61.89 -19.29 20.64
N GLY A 8 -60.78 -18.58 20.92
CA GLY A 8 -60.60 -17.09 20.87
C GLY A 8 -60.89 -16.26 22.15
N PRO A 9 -60.59 -14.92 22.24
CA PRO A 9 -59.69 -14.04 21.43
C PRO A 9 -58.88 -12.90 22.21
N SER A 10 -57.86 -12.33 21.54
CA SER A 10 -57.32 -10.92 21.53
C SER A 10 -56.88 -10.07 22.78
N GLY A 11 -55.61 -9.60 22.76
CA GLY A 11 -55.04 -8.26 23.16
C GLY A 11 -55.00 -7.85 24.66
N PRO A 12 -54.33 -6.76 25.14
CA PRO A 12 -53.47 -5.71 24.51
C PRO A 12 -52.13 -5.43 25.28
N TYR A 13 -51.37 -4.39 24.86
CA TYR A 13 -50.15 -3.82 25.48
C TYR A 13 -50.10 -3.80 27.03
N GLY A 14 -48.94 -4.11 27.61
CA GLY A 14 -48.55 -3.68 28.97
C GLY A 14 -47.74 -4.70 29.78
N GLY A 15 -46.41 -4.59 29.78
CA GLY A 15 -45.51 -5.32 30.70
C GLY A 15 -44.37 -4.40 31.17
N PRO A 16 -43.89 -4.53 32.42
CA PRO A 16 -43.53 -3.42 33.31
C PRO A 16 -42.20 -2.70 33.00
N PRO A 17 -42.05 -1.42 33.43
CA PRO A 17 -40.79 -0.68 33.32
C PRO A 17 -39.85 -1.12 34.44
N GLY A 18 -38.79 -1.85 34.11
CA GLY A 18 -37.78 -2.19 35.10
C GLY A 18 -37.15 -3.54 34.87
N GLY A 19 -36.12 -3.55 34.03
CA GLY A 19 -35.23 -4.67 33.89
C GLY A 19 -34.11 -4.27 32.96
N TRP A 20 -32.96 -3.92 33.52
CA TRP A 20 -31.69 -3.89 32.79
C TRP A 20 -31.33 -5.34 32.43
N GLY A 21 -32.13 -5.91 31.52
CA GLY A 21 -31.94 -7.24 30.98
C GLY A 21 -30.68 -7.20 30.15
N TRP A 22 -29.72 -8.04 30.50
CA TRP A 22 -28.59 -8.40 29.68
C TRP A 22 -29.12 -8.92 28.33
N MET A 23 -29.26 -8.01 27.38
CA MET A 23 -29.56 -8.35 26.00
C MET A 23 -28.31 -9.09 25.49
N PRO A 24 -28.41 -10.36 25.07
CA PRO A 24 -27.27 -11.09 24.54
C PRO A 24 -26.66 -10.25 23.41
N PRO A 25 -25.33 -10.07 23.34
CA PRO A 25 -24.72 -9.33 22.26
C PRO A 25 -25.20 -9.93 20.92
N PRO A 26 -25.55 -9.10 19.92
CA PRO A 26 -26.01 -9.60 18.63
C PRO A 26 -24.99 -10.61 18.08
N PRO A 27 -25.45 -11.69 17.43
CA PRO A 27 -24.57 -12.75 16.95
C PRO A 27 -23.48 -12.13 16.05
N PRO A 28 -22.21 -12.55 16.20
CA PRO A 28 -21.13 -11.98 15.44
C PRO A 28 -21.40 -12.15 13.94
N PRO A 29 -21.16 -11.11 13.12
CA PRO A 29 -21.42 -11.18 11.69
C PRO A 29 -20.64 -12.35 11.06
N PRO A 30 -21.19 -13.00 10.02
CA PRO A 30 -20.54 -14.14 9.39
C PRO A 30 -19.11 -13.80 8.96
N LYS A 31 -18.17 -14.69 9.27
CA LYS A 31 -16.75 -14.61 8.91
C LYS A 31 -16.36 -15.80 8.03
N PRO A 32 -16.78 -15.85 6.74
CA PRO A 32 -16.37 -16.94 5.84
C PRO A 32 -14.85 -17.00 5.67
N GLY A 33 -14.19 -15.84 5.75
CA GLY A 33 -12.76 -15.66 5.58
C GLY A 33 -12.07 -14.99 6.75
N VAL A 34 -11.10 -14.13 6.44
CA VAL A 34 -10.24 -13.45 7.42
C VAL A 34 -10.91 -12.28 8.14
N ILE A 35 -12.04 -11.79 7.63
CA ILE A 35 -12.67 -10.53 8.05
C ILE A 35 -14.20 -10.69 8.11
N PRO A 36 -14.89 -10.04 9.06
CA PRO A 36 -16.35 -10.05 9.15
C PRO A 36 -17.01 -9.34 7.97
N LEU A 37 -18.17 -9.84 7.56
CA LEU A 37 -19.05 -9.18 6.58
C LEU A 37 -19.82 -8.00 7.19
N ALA A 38 -19.10 -7.09 7.83
CA ALA A 38 -19.64 -5.92 8.51
C ALA A 38 -18.71 -4.72 8.32
N PRO A 39 -19.18 -3.48 8.57
CA PRO A 39 -18.32 -2.31 8.56
C PRO A 39 -17.13 -2.50 9.52
N LEU A 40 -15.91 -2.29 9.03
CA LEU A 40 -14.69 -2.69 9.73
C LEU A 40 -14.26 -1.66 10.78
N GLY A 41 -13.73 -2.11 11.91
CA GLY A 41 -12.99 -1.27 12.87
C GLY A 41 -11.53 -1.07 12.44
N VAL A 42 -10.81 -0.16 13.10
CA VAL A 42 -9.37 0.06 12.88
C VAL A 42 -8.57 -1.22 13.18
N ASP A 43 -8.90 -1.86 14.30
CA ASP A 43 -8.40 -3.15 14.76
C ASP A 43 -8.64 -4.25 13.72
N THR A 44 -9.83 -4.26 13.11
CA THR A 44 -10.22 -5.30 12.16
C THR A 44 -9.53 -5.12 10.81
N VAL A 45 -9.30 -3.87 10.37
CA VAL A 45 -8.54 -3.58 9.14
C VAL A 45 -7.08 -3.98 9.31
N LEU A 46 -6.41 -3.51 10.37
CA LEU A 46 -4.99 -3.78 10.58
C LEU A 46 -4.74 -5.23 10.97
N GLY A 47 -5.54 -5.78 11.88
CA GLY A 47 -5.51 -7.20 12.25
C GLY A 47 -5.85 -8.11 11.08
N GLY A 48 -6.84 -7.74 10.26
CA GLY A 48 -7.19 -8.45 9.03
C GLY A 48 -6.05 -8.48 8.02
N ALA A 49 -5.29 -7.39 7.88
CA ALA A 49 -4.10 -7.35 7.03
C ALA A 49 -3.02 -8.33 7.54
N PHE A 50 -2.73 -8.36 8.85
CA PHE A 50 -1.78 -9.31 9.44
C PHE A 50 -2.23 -10.77 9.32
N VAL A 51 -3.49 -11.05 9.60
CA VAL A 51 -4.06 -12.41 9.45
C VAL A 51 -3.99 -12.86 8.00
N THR A 52 -4.28 -11.97 7.05
CA THR A 52 -4.16 -12.27 5.61
C THR A 52 -2.72 -12.56 5.22
N MET A 53 -1.79 -11.70 5.65
CA MET A 53 -0.37 -11.85 5.38
C MET A 53 0.19 -13.17 5.93
N ARG A 54 -0.21 -13.57 7.14
CA ARG A 54 0.22 -14.83 7.77
C ARG A 54 -0.43 -16.06 7.13
N ARG A 55 -1.76 -16.05 6.92
CA ARG A 55 -2.51 -17.18 6.35
C ARG A 55 -2.19 -17.42 4.87
N TYR A 56 -1.89 -16.36 4.13
CA TYR A 56 -1.58 -16.39 2.70
C TYR A 56 -0.14 -15.93 2.40
N ALA A 57 0.80 -16.23 3.32
CA ALA A 57 2.20 -15.83 3.18
C ALA A 57 2.84 -16.37 1.89
N ARG A 58 2.57 -17.63 1.53
CA ARG A 58 3.15 -18.28 0.33
C ARG A 58 2.85 -17.52 -0.97
N PRO A 59 1.58 -17.23 -1.33
CA PRO A 59 1.30 -16.44 -2.54
C PRO A 59 1.78 -15.00 -2.46
N LEU A 60 1.64 -14.32 -1.31
CA LEU A 60 2.03 -12.91 -1.19
C LEU A 60 3.54 -12.73 -1.26
N PHE A 61 4.29 -13.37 -0.37
CA PHE A 61 5.75 -13.27 -0.33
C PHE A 61 6.43 -14.04 -1.44
N GLY A 62 5.83 -15.12 -1.96
CA GLY A 62 6.37 -15.84 -3.12
C GLY A 62 6.34 -14.97 -4.39
N LEU A 63 5.26 -14.25 -4.63
CA LEU A 63 5.17 -13.31 -5.75
C LEU A 63 6.01 -12.06 -5.52
N ALA A 64 6.04 -11.52 -4.29
CA ALA A 64 6.86 -10.37 -3.93
C ALA A 64 8.35 -10.66 -4.08
N SER A 65 8.82 -11.82 -3.59
CA SER A 65 10.21 -12.24 -3.71
C SER A 65 10.60 -12.48 -5.16
N LEU A 66 9.73 -13.10 -5.98
CA LEU A 66 9.98 -13.26 -7.41
C LEU A 66 10.12 -11.90 -8.11
N ALA A 67 9.20 -10.97 -7.87
CA ALA A 67 9.25 -9.63 -8.46
C ALA A 67 10.52 -8.87 -8.03
N CYS A 68 10.88 -8.96 -6.74
CA CYS A 68 12.08 -8.33 -6.21
C CYS A 68 13.36 -8.95 -6.76
N LEU A 69 13.44 -10.29 -6.86
CA LEU A 69 14.57 -11.00 -7.45
C LEU A 69 14.79 -10.59 -8.91
N VAL A 70 13.72 -10.53 -9.70
CA VAL A 70 13.79 -10.07 -11.10
C VAL A 70 14.29 -8.63 -11.17
N LEU A 71 13.79 -7.75 -10.31
CA LEU A 71 14.21 -6.35 -10.27
C LEU A 71 15.69 -6.19 -9.88
N VAL A 72 16.14 -6.94 -8.88
CA VAL A 72 17.54 -6.93 -8.44
C VAL A 72 18.44 -7.51 -9.53
N ALA A 73 18.07 -8.65 -10.13
CA ALA A 73 18.84 -9.26 -11.22
C ALA A 73 18.93 -8.33 -12.43
N LEU A 74 17.84 -7.64 -12.79
CA LEU A 74 17.83 -6.64 -13.86
C LEU A 74 18.76 -5.46 -13.53
N THR A 75 18.64 -4.89 -12.32
CA THR A 75 19.38 -3.69 -11.93
C THR A 75 20.87 -3.98 -11.77
N VAL A 76 21.23 -5.10 -11.12
CA VAL A 76 22.61 -5.54 -10.94
C VAL A 76 23.22 -5.98 -12.27
N GLY A 77 22.49 -6.74 -13.08
CA GLY A 77 22.97 -7.21 -14.38
C GLY A 77 23.22 -6.06 -15.35
N LEU A 78 22.24 -5.17 -15.54
CA LEU A 78 22.41 -3.99 -16.39
C LEU A 78 23.43 -3.00 -15.81
N GLY A 79 23.49 -2.85 -14.48
CA GLY A 79 24.49 -2.04 -13.81
C GLY A 79 25.91 -2.56 -14.01
N GLY A 80 26.11 -3.87 -13.98
CA GLY A 80 27.38 -4.50 -14.29
C GLY A 80 27.82 -4.27 -15.74
N ILE A 81 26.88 -4.37 -16.68
CA ILE A 81 27.12 -4.07 -18.11
C ILE A 81 27.47 -2.58 -18.29
N ALA A 82 26.71 -1.68 -17.69
CA ALA A 82 26.93 -0.23 -17.73
C ALA A 82 28.29 0.17 -17.13
N TYR A 83 28.67 -0.45 -16.02
CA TYR A 83 29.98 -0.26 -15.41
C TYR A 83 31.10 -0.76 -16.33
N ALA A 84 30.96 -1.96 -16.90
CA ALA A 84 31.95 -2.52 -17.81
C ALA A 84 32.11 -1.68 -19.10
N SER A 85 31.03 -1.09 -19.62
CA SER A 85 31.07 -0.25 -20.82
C SER A 85 31.69 1.13 -20.58
N GLU A 86 31.52 1.69 -19.37
CA GLU A 86 31.98 3.04 -19.04
C GLU A 86 33.16 3.06 -18.06
N ALA A 87 33.81 1.92 -17.84
CA ALA A 87 34.87 1.78 -16.85
C ALA A 87 35.99 2.81 -17.08
N ASP A 88 36.42 3.02 -18.32
CA ASP A 88 37.50 3.95 -18.65
C ASP A 88 37.11 5.41 -18.42
N HIS A 89 35.87 5.80 -18.74
CA HIS A 89 35.35 7.15 -18.47
C HIS A 89 35.20 7.39 -16.96
N LEU A 90 34.67 6.40 -16.23
CA LEU A 90 34.58 6.46 -14.77
C LEU A 90 35.96 6.60 -14.12
N HIS A 91 36.94 5.79 -14.52
CA HIS A 91 38.30 5.87 -13.97
C HIS A 91 38.95 7.23 -14.23
N ARG A 92 38.74 7.84 -15.40
CA ARG A 92 39.25 9.19 -15.72
C ARG A 92 38.58 10.28 -14.87
N LEU A 93 37.26 10.19 -14.66
CA LEU A 93 36.52 11.12 -13.80
C LEU A 93 36.92 11.04 -12.31
N PHE A 94 37.22 9.84 -11.82
CA PHE A 94 37.54 9.62 -10.40
C PHE A 94 39.03 9.73 -10.05
N ARG A 95 39.95 9.53 -11.01
CA ARG A 95 41.41 9.66 -10.78
C ARG A 95 42.04 10.94 -11.33
N GLY A 96 41.39 11.66 -12.24
CA GLY A 96 41.96 12.84 -12.88
C GLY A 96 42.03 14.05 -11.95
N SER A 97 43.24 14.51 -11.61
CA SER A 97 43.51 15.72 -10.82
C SER A 97 43.31 17.04 -11.59
N GLY A 98 42.52 17.06 -12.66
CA GLY A 98 42.31 18.23 -13.51
C GLY A 98 40.95 18.17 -14.19
N SER A 99 40.12 19.19 -13.93
CA SER A 99 38.79 19.49 -14.49
C SER A 99 38.08 18.31 -15.20
N ALA A 100 37.11 17.69 -14.53
CA ALA A 100 36.19 16.73 -15.14
C ALA A 100 35.65 17.29 -16.46
N GLU A 101 36.15 16.76 -17.58
CA GLU A 101 35.79 17.25 -18.89
C GLU A 101 34.41 16.69 -19.26
N TRP A 102 33.54 17.54 -19.83
CA TRP A 102 32.18 17.14 -20.20
C TRP A 102 32.17 15.95 -21.18
N ALA A 103 33.23 15.80 -21.97
CA ALA A 103 33.42 14.67 -22.88
C ALA A 103 33.42 13.30 -22.17
N ASP A 104 33.97 13.23 -20.95
CA ASP A 104 34.03 12.00 -20.16
C ASP A 104 32.79 11.82 -19.28
N ALA A 105 32.16 12.92 -18.83
CA ALA A 105 30.94 12.88 -18.03
C ALA A 105 29.70 12.51 -18.86
N ARG A 106 29.61 12.99 -20.11
CA ARG A 106 28.44 12.78 -20.98
C ARG A 106 28.09 11.28 -21.20
N PRO A 107 29.01 10.39 -21.62
CA PRO A 107 28.68 8.98 -21.85
C PRO A 107 28.24 8.28 -20.57
N VAL A 108 28.93 8.53 -19.45
CA VAL A 108 28.54 8.04 -18.12
C VAL A 108 27.13 8.48 -17.75
N LEU A 109 26.81 9.77 -17.90
CA LEU A 109 25.47 10.30 -17.59
C LEU A 109 24.38 9.71 -18.47
N ILE A 110 24.64 9.50 -19.75
CA ILE A 110 23.67 8.87 -20.67
C ILE A 110 23.44 7.41 -20.28
N THR A 111 24.51 6.64 -20.07
CA THR A 111 24.44 5.20 -19.78
C THR A 111 23.77 4.95 -18.42
N PHE A 112 24.20 5.63 -17.35
CA PHE A 112 23.58 5.50 -16.03
C PHE A 112 22.20 6.17 -15.94
N GLY A 113 21.97 7.24 -16.70
CA GLY A 113 20.64 7.84 -16.84
C GLY A 113 19.65 6.89 -17.51
N ALA A 114 20.05 6.22 -18.59
CA ALA A 114 19.24 5.20 -19.25
C ALA A 114 18.98 4.00 -18.31
N LEU A 115 20.01 3.53 -17.60
CA LEU A 115 19.88 2.48 -16.58
C LEU A 115 18.86 2.87 -15.50
N TRP A 116 18.92 4.12 -15.00
CA TRP A 116 17.99 4.62 -14.00
C TRP A 116 16.55 4.64 -14.53
N VAL A 117 16.33 5.10 -15.77
CA VAL A 117 15.00 5.08 -16.40
C VAL A 117 14.48 3.64 -16.53
N VAL A 118 15.30 2.70 -16.99
CA VAL A 118 14.91 1.28 -17.11
C VAL A 118 14.59 0.69 -15.74
N GLY A 119 15.42 0.93 -14.73
CA GLY A 119 15.19 0.49 -13.36
C GLY A 119 13.92 1.09 -12.75
N MET A 120 13.66 2.37 -13.00
CA MET A 120 12.44 3.06 -12.59
C MET A 120 11.19 2.41 -13.21
N LEU A 121 11.20 2.18 -14.52
CA LEU A 121 10.09 1.54 -15.23
C LEU A 121 9.85 0.12 -14.72
N ALA A 122 10.91 -0.67 -14.54
CA ALA A 122 10.81 -2.02 -13.98
C ALA A 122 10.23 -2.02 -12.56
N THR A 123 10.65 -1.05 -11.73
CA THR A 123 10.13 -0.87 -10.37
C THR A 123 8.65 -0.48 -10.37
N LEU A 124 8.21 0.39 -11.28
CA LEU A 124 6.80 0.76 -11.44
C LEU A 124 5.93 -0.45 -11.81
N VAL A 125 6.40 -1.27 -12.76
CA VAL A 125 5.71 -2.51 -13.15
C VAL A 125 5.64 -3.50 -11.99
N ALA A 126 6.74 -3.71 -11.27
CA ALA A 126 6.79 -4.59 -10.11
C ALA A 126 5.80 -4.12 -9.02
N ASN A 127 5.79 -2.83 -8.69
CA ASN A 127 4.87 -2.25 -7.71
C ASN A 127 3.40 -2.39 -8.15
N ALA A 128 3.09 -2.11 -9.41
CA ALA A 128 1.73 -2.27 -9.94
C ALA A 128 1.27 -3.73 -9.89
N PHE A 129 2.15 -4.67 -10.22
CA PHE A 129 1.89 -6.10 -10.11
C PHE A 129 1.67 -6.53 -8.65
N MET A 130 2.45 -5.99 -7.71
CA MET A 130 2.28 -6.27 -6.28
C MET A 130 0.95 -5.75 -5.73
N GLN A 131 0.54 -4.56 -6.13
CA GLN A 131 -0.78 -4.03 -5.81
C GLN A 131 -1.90 -4.93 -6.39
N ALA A 132 -1.77 -5.37 -7.65
CA ALA A 132 -2.74 -6.27 -8.28
C ALA A 132 -2.82 -7.66 -7.60
N SER A 133 -1.68 -8.26 -7.26
CA SER A 133 -1.62 -9.57 -6.62
C SER A 133 -2.11 -9.55 -5.17
N SER A 134 -1.88 -8.46 -4.43
CA SER A 134 -2.42 -8.27 -3.08
C SER A 134 -3.96 -8.25 -3.09
N ALA A 135 -4.57 -7.53 -4.03
CA ALA A 135 -6.02 -7.45 -4.18
C ALA A 135 -6.62 -8.81 -4.63
N ALA A 136 -5.95 -9.49 -5.56
CA ALA A 136 -6.37 -10.84 -5.99
C ALA A 136 -6.30 -11.87 -4.86
N THR A 137 -5.25 -11.82 -4.02
CA THR A 137 -5.12 -12.69 -2.85
C THR A 137 -6.18 -12.37 -1.80
N LEU A 138 -6.41 -11.09 -1.55
CA LEU A 138 -7.40 -10.65 -0.58
C LEU A 138 -8.82 -11.08 -0.96
N HIS A 139 -9.16 -11.06 -2.25
CA HIS A 139 -10.44 -11.55 -2.71
C HIS A 139 -10.67 -13.03 -2.35
N GLU A 140 -9.66 -13.90 -2.51
CA GLU A 140 -9.73 -15.28 -2.05
C GLU A 140 -9.78 -15.38 -0.52
N ALA A 141 -9.03 -14.51 0.18
CA ALA A 141 -8.96 -14.48 1.64
C ALA A 141 -10.29 -14.11 2.31
N VAL A 142 -11.02 -13.14 1.74
CA VAL A 142 -12.35 -12.72 2.22
C VAL A 142 -13.38 -13.84 2.01
N LEU A 143 -13.25 -14.61 0.94
CA LEU A 143 -14.12 -15.77 0.64
C LEU A 143 -13.69 -17.05 1.35
N GLY A 144 -12.62 -17.03 2.16
CA GLY A 144 -12.11 -18.20 2.89
C GLY A 144 -11.45 -19.27 2.02
N ARG A 145 -11.22 -18.99 0.73
CA ARG A 145 -10.68 -19.95 -0.24
C ARG A 145 -9.15 -19.97 -0.24
N ARG A 146 -8.56 -21.09 -0.65
CA ARG A 146 -7.09 -21.24 -0.75
C ARG A 146 -6.55 -20.45 -1.95
N ALA A 147 -5.70 -19.45 -1.70
CA ALA A 147 -4.99 -18.74 -2.77
C ALA A 147 -3.73 -19.51 -3.20
N ARG A 148 -3.73 -20.04 -4.44
CA ARG A 148 -2.54 -20.65 -5.07
C ARG A 148 -1.78 -19.60 -5.88
N ILE A 149 -0.44 -19.64 -5.85
CA ILE A 149 0.44 -18.68 -6.58
C ILE A 149 0.01 -18.51 -8.03
N GLY A 150 -0.15 -19.62 -8.78
CA GLY A 150 -0.54 -19.56 -10.19
C GLY A 150 -1.94 -18.98 -10.44
N ALA A 151 -2.88 -19.16 -9.50
CA ALA A 151 -4.21 -18.57 -9.61
C ALA A 151 -4.17 -17.06 -9.34
N VAL A 152 -3.42 -16.62 -8.33
CA VAL A 152 -3.19 -15.20 -8.03
C VAL A 152 -2.47 -14.52 -9.21
N TRP A 153 -1.43 -15.14 -9.76
CA TRP A 153 -0.71 -14.64 -10.93
C TRP A 153 -1.63 -14.41 -12.13
N ARG A 154 -2.41 -15.43 -12.54
CA ARG A 154 -3.34 -15.33 -13.67
C ARG A 154 -4.40 -14.26 -13.50
N ARG A 155 -4.79 -13.95 -12.26
CA ARG A 155 -5.77 -12.90 -11.95
C ARG A 155 -5.14 -11.51 -11.87
N ALA A 156 -3.91 -11.41 -11.36
CA ALA A 156 -3.19 -10.16 -11.16
C ALA A 156 -2.57 -9.62 -12.45
N TRP A 157 -1.97 -10.50 -13.27
CA TRP A 157 -1.22 -10.10 -14.47
C TRP A 157 -2.05 -9.30 -15.47
N PRO A 158 -3.28 -9.72 -15.86
CA PRO A 158 -4.11 -8.96 -16.80
C PRO A 158 -4.56 -7.59 -16.25
N ARG A 159 -4.50 -7.39 -14.93
CA ARG A 159 -4.88 -6.14 -14.26
C ARG A 159 -3.70 -5.21 -14.04
N THR A 160 -2.48 -5.72 -14.14
CA THR A 160 -1.24 -4.95 -13.92
C THR A 160 -1.15 -3.72 -14.82
N PRO A 161 -1.51 -3.76 -16.13
CA PRO A 161 -1.49 -2.56 -16.96
C PRO A 161 -2.45 -1.46 -16.49
N SER A 162 -3.63 -1.82 -15.98
CA SER A 162 -4.57 -0.83 -15.45
C SER A 162 -4.05 -0.21 -14.15
N VAL A 163 -3.50 -1.02 -13.26
CA VAL A 163 -2.87 -0.53 -12.02
C VAL A 163 -1.63 0.32 -12.31
N LEU A 164 -0.85 -0.05 -13.31
CA LEU A 164 0.28 0.73 -13.79
C LEU A 164 -0.20 2.08 -14.32
N GLY A 165 -1.26 2.12 -15.12
CA GLY A 165 -1.89 3.36 -15.57
C GLY A 165 -2.36 4.24 -14.41
N VAL A 166 -2.96 3.65 -13.36
CA VAL A 166 -3.32 4.39 -12.13
C VAL A 166 -2.08 4.94 -11.44
N THR A 167 -1.04 4.12 -11.31
CA THR A 167 0.22 4.51 -10.66
C THR A 167 0.90 5.65 -11.42
N LEU A 168 0.90 5.60 -12.75
CA LEU A 168 1.45 6.64 -13.62
C LEU A 168 0.65 7.96 -13.54
N LEU A 169 -0.69 7.86 -13.54
CA LEU A 169 -1.56 9.04 -13.35
C LEU A 169 -1.34 9.65 -11.97
N MET A 170 -1.23 8.81 -10.94
CA MET A 170 -0.96 9.25 -9.58
C MET A 170 0.43 9.87 -9.46
N SER A 171 1.47 9.28 -10.07
CA SER A 171 2.81 9.88 -10.09
C SER A 171 2.80 11.22 -10.81
N LEU A 172 2.10 11.35 -11.94
CA LEU A 172 2.00 12.61 -12.66
C LEU A 172 1.28 13.69 -11.85
N ILE A 173 0.19 13.33 -11.15
CA ILE A 173 -0.51 14.24 -10.23
C ILE A 173 0.40 14.64 -9.06
N MET A 174 1.21 13.72 -8.55
CA MET A 174 2.13 13.96 -7.43
C MET A 174 3.36 14.78 -7.80
N VAL A 175 3.79 14.78 -9.08
CA VAL A 175 4.89 15.63 -9.54
C VAL A 175 4.63 17.11 -9.24
N ILE A 176 3.40 17.59 -9.39
CA ILE A 176 3.06 19.00 -9.18
C ILE A 176 3.33 19.46 -7.73
N PRO A 177 2.70 18.87 -6.70
CA PRO A 177 2.95 19.29 -5.32
C PRO A 177 4.37 18.97 -4.85
N THR A 178 5.01 17.90 -5.34
CA THR A 178 6.42 17.60 -5.00
C THR A 178 7.39 18.60 -5.63
N ALA A 179 7.19 18.99 -6.89
CA ALA A 179 7.99 20.02 -7.54
C ALA A 179 7.78 21.37 -6.86
N LEU A 180 6.54 21.70 -6.47
CA LEU A 180 6.23 22.89 -5.68
C LEU A 180 6.96 22.87 -4.33
N PHE A 181 6.90 21.76 -3.59
CA PHE A 181 7.61 21.61 -2.32
C PHE A 181 9.13 21.79 -2.51
N ALA A 182 9.72 21.13 -3.52
CA ALA A 182 11.15 21.23 -3.80
C ALA A 182 11.56 22.66 -4.17
N LEU A 183 10.79 23.34 -5.02
CA LEU A 183 11.02 24.73 -5.40
C LEU A 183 10.94 25.66 -4.18
N LEU A 184 9.92 25.50 -3.35
CA LEU A 184 9.75 26.29 -2.13
C LEU A 184 10.85 26.03 -1.11
N LEU A 185 11.30 24.78 -0.99
CA LEU A 185 12.43 24.41 -0.14
C LEU A 185 13.73 25.04 -0.64
N MET A 186 14.03 24.96 -1.93
CA MET A 186 15.20 25.62 -2.52
C MET A 186 15.15 27.14 -2.33
N THR A 187 13.99 27.75 -2.54
CA THR A 187 13.77 29.19 -2.31
C THR A 187 13.99 29.56 -0.84
N LEU A 188 13.47 28.76 0.09
CA LEU A 188 13.67 28.95 1.52
C LEU A 188 15.15 28.87 1.88
N LEU A 189 15.84 27.83 1.44
CA LEU A 189 17.28 27.63 1.69
C LEU A 189 18.13 28.78 1.12
N ALA A 190 17.82 29.23 -0.10
CA ALA A 190 18.50 30.39 -0.70
C ALA A 190 18.23 31.68 0.08
N SER A 191 17.00 31.86 0.57
CA SER A 191 16.62 33.06 1.33
C SER A 191 17.28 33.12 2.71
N LEU A 192 17.56 31.98 3.33
CA LEU A 192 18.29 31.91 4.61
C LEU A 192 19.75 32.40 4.50
N ALA A 193 20.31 32.42 3.30
CA ALA A 193 21.63 32.99 3.01
C ALA A 193 21.58 34.48 2.62
N SER A 194 20.40 35.12 2.70
CA SER A 194 20.16 36.50 2.25
C SER A 194 19.50 37.35 3.34
N GLU A 195 19.73 38.66 3.30
CA GLU A 195 19.29 39.63 4.33
C GLU A 195 17.77 39.91 4.42
N PRO A 196 16.92 39.77 3.37
CA PRO A 196 15.49 39.97 3.56
C PRO A 196 14.80 38.72 4.15
N PHE A 197 14.24 38.86 5.34
CA PHE A 197 13.48 37.81 6.04
C PHE A 197 12.09 37.54 5.43
N LEU A 198 11.47 38.53 4.77
CA LEU A 198 10.07 38.43 4.28
C LEU A 198 9.86 37.30 3.24
N PRO A 199 10.72 37.13 2.21
CA PRO A 199 10.64 36.02 1.26
C PRO A 199 10.77 34.65 1.92
N ALA A 200 11.65 34.52 2.94
CA ALA A 200 11.81 33.28 3.69
C ALA A 200 10.53 32.92 4.46
N GLY A 201 9.88 33.89 5.11
CA GLY A 201 8.62 33.67 5.81
C GLY A 201 7.48 33.20 4.89
N ILE A 202 7.35 33.81 3.71
CA ILE A 202 6.34 33.40 2.71
C ILE A 202 6.65 32.02 2.15
N ALA A 203 7.91 31.75 1.78
CA ALA A 203 8.34 30.45 1.27
C ALA A 203 8.08 29.34 2.31
N PHE A 204 8.35 29.60 3.59
CA PHE A 204 8.08 28.68 4.69
C PHE A 204 6.58 28.39 4.85
N LEU A 205 5.72 29.41 4.82
CA LEU A 205 4.25 29.22 4.93
C LEU A 205 3.70 28.41 3.75
N LEU A 206 4.14 28.70 2.53
CA LEU A 206 3.74 27.95 1.34
C LEU A 206 4.27 26.51 1.37
N LEU A 207 5.50 26.31 1.86
CA LEU A 207 6.10 24.99 2.05
C LEU A 207 5.23 24.18 3.02
N LEU A 208 4.85 24.77 4.15
CA LEU A 208 3.98 24.14 5.14
C LEU A 208 2.61 23.76 4.56
N LEU A 209 2.05 24.56 3.65
CA LEU A 209 0.77 24.28 2.98
C LEU A 209 0.88 23.21 1.88
N SER A 210 2.04 23.03 1.28
CA SER A 210 2.25 22.01 0.23
C SER A 210 2.20 20.56 0.78
N VAL A 211 2.57 20.36 2.05
CA VAL A 211 2.50 19.05 2.73
C VAL A 211 1.06 18.53 2.87
N PRO A 212 0.10 19.25 3.49
CA PRO A 212 -1.27 18.79 3.59
C PRO A 212 -1.95 18.63 2.22
N LEU A 213 -1.59 19.45 1.23
CA LEU A 213 -2.06 19.26 -0.16
C LEU A 213 -1.61 17.89 -0.72
N THR A 214 -0.34 17.54 -0.54
CA THR A 214 0.23 16.26 -0.98
C THR A 214 -0.47 15.10 -0.28
N VAL A 215 -0.63 15.18 1.05
CA VAL A 215 -1.33 14.16 1.85
C VAL A 215 -2.79 14.03 1.42
N TRP A 216 -3.47 15.15 1.18
CA TRP A 216 -4.85 15.17 0.72
C TRP A 216 -5.02 14.45 -0.61
N LEU A 217 -4.20 14.75 -1.61
CA LEU A 217 -4.19 14.05 -2.90
C LEU A 217 -3.88 12.56 -2.74
N TYR A 218 -2.93 12.20 -1.86
CA TYR A 218 -2.50 10.82 -1.67
C TYR A 218 -3.65 9.97 -1.12
N VAL A 219 -4.30 10.46 -0.06
CA VAL A 219 -5.46 9.79 0.55
C VAL A 219 -6.62 9.73 -0.45
N LEU A 220 -6.87 10.82 -1.20
CA LEU A 220 -7.97 10.91 -2.16
C LEU A 220 -7.90 9.83 -3.26
N PHE A 221 -6.69 9.48 -3.72
CA PHE A 221 -6.46 8.50 -4.77
C PHE A 221 -6.01 7.12 -4.25
N SER A 222 -5.91 6.94 -2.94
CA SER A 222 -5.44 5.68 -2.34
C SER A 222 -6.27 4.45 -2.74
N PHE A 223 -7.57 4.61 -3.04
CA PHE A 223 -8.43 3.49 -3.47
C PHE A 223 -8.39 3.20 -4.97
N ALA A 224 -7.73 4.03 -5.78
CA ALA A 224 -7.72 3.84 -7.23
C ALA A 224 -7.09 2.49 -7.66
N PRO A 225 -5.97 2.03 -7.09
CA PRO A 225 -5.42 0.71 -7.43
C PRO A 225 -6.37 -0.44 -7.08
N ALA A 226 -7.02 -0.36 -5.91
CA ALA A 226 -7.99 -1.35 -5.47
C ALA A 226 -9.19 -1.43 -6.43
N ALA A 227 -9.70 -0.28 -6.88
CA ALA A 227 -10.77 -0.20 -7.86
C ALA A 227 -10.36 -0.75 -9.24
N ALA A 228 -9.15 -0.46 -9.71
CA ALA A 228 -8.64 -0.99 -10.99
C ALA A 228 -8.61 -2.53 -11.02
N VAL A 229 -8.31 -3.17 -9.89
CA VAL A 229 -8.21 -4.63 -9.79
C VAL A 229 -9.56 -5.28 -9.48
N LEU A 230 -10.25 -4.80 -8.44
CA LEU A 230 -11.45 -5.45 -7.90
C LEU A 230 -12.70 -5.13 -8.72
N GLU A 231 -12.80 -3.94 -9.31
CA GLU A 231 -13.90 -3.55 -10.21
C GLU A 231 -13.53 -3.68 -11.68
N ALA A 232 -12.36 -4.25 -11.99
CA ALA A 232 -11.91 -4.40 -13.37
C ALA A 232 -11.84 -3.07 -14.16
N ALA A 233 -11.73 -1.94 -13.45
CA ALA A 233 -11.88 -0.59 -14.01
C ALA A 233 -10.64 -0.14 -14.79
N SER A 234 -10.85 0.72 -15.80
CA SER A 234 -9.77 1.44 -16.48
C SER A 234 -9.15 2.51 -15.57
N PRO A 235 -7.91 2.98 -15.83
CA PRO A 235 -7.19 3.87 -14.91
C PRO A 235 -7.97 5.13 -14.52
N LEU A 236 -8.52 5.85 -15.50
CA LEU A 236 -9.31 7.07 -15.26
C LEU A 236 -10.61 6.78 -14.52
N THR A 237 -11.26 5.64 -14.82
CA THR A 237 -12.48 5.21 -14.14
C THR A 237 -12.19 4.90 -12.67
N ALA A 238 -11.07 4.23 -12.40
CA ALA A 238 -10.61 3.91 -11.07
C ALA A 238 -10.29 5.17 -10.23
N MET A 239 -9.66 6.18 -10.84
CA MET A 239 -9.39 7.47 -10.19
C MET A 239 -10.69 8.19 -9.79
N ARG A 240 -11.65 8.30 -10.71
CA ARG A 240 -12.98 8.90 -10.42
C ARG A 240 -13.73 8.12 -9.35
N ARG A 241 -13.60 6.80 -9.36
CA ARG A 241 -14.20 5.91 -8.36
C ARG A 241 -13.60 6.16 -6.97
N SER A 242 -12.27 6.27 -6.87
CA SER A 242 -11.57 6.60 -5.62
C SER A 242 -12.12 7.88 -4.99
N VAL A 243 -12.22 8.95 -5.79
CA VAL A 243 -12.76 10.25 -5.34
C VAL A 243 -14.19 10.11 -4.79
N ARG A 244 -15.08 9.37 -5.48
CA ARG A 244 -16.47 9.18 -5.03
C ARG A 244 -16.56 8.41 -3.71
N LEU A 245 -15.75 7.36 -3.55
CA LEU A 245 -15.72 6.56 -2.33
C LEU A 245 -15.09 7.31 -1.16
N MET A 246 -14.20 8.27 -1.43
CA MET A 246 -13.52 9.02 -0.38
C MET A 246 -14.39 10.09 0.29
N ARG A 247 -15.44 10.59 -0.39
CA ARG A 247 -16.29 11.71 0.07
C ARG A 247 -16.96 11.44 1.41
N GLY A 248 -16.44 11.95 2.52
CA GLY A 248 -16.99 11.71 3.87
C GLY A 248 -16.33 10.56 4.64
N ALA A 249 -15.29 9.92 4.10
CA ALA A 249 -14.47 8.91 4.80
C ALA A 249 -12.98 9.31 4.87
N TRP A 250 -12.64 10.54 4.47
CA TRP A 250 -11.27 11.03 4.34
C TRP A 250 -10.47 10.89 5.64
N TRP A 251 -10.97 11.46 6.75
CA TRP A 251 -10.28 11.42 8.05
C TRP A 251 -10.02 10.02 8.58
N ARG A 252 -11.02 9.14 8.45
CA ARG A 252 -10.90 7.75 8.87
C ARG A 252 -9.86 7.00 8.04
N THR A 253 -9.86 7.20 6.73
CA THR A 253 -8.92 6.53 5.82
C THR A 253 -7.51 7.08 6.01
N PHE A 254 -7.37 8.39 6.18
CA PHE A 254 -6.11 9.03 6.56
C PHE A 254 -5.57 8.46 7.86
N GLY A 255 -6.37 8.42 8.93
CA GLY A 255 -5.94 7.91 10.24
C GLY A 255 -5.53 6.44 10.21
N ILE A 256 -6.30 5.57 9.54
CA ILE A 256 -5.96 4.14 9.43
C ILE A 256 -4.73 3.93 8.53
N SER A 257 -4.61 4.68 7.42
CA SER A 257 -3.44 4.61 6.54
C SER A 257 -2.19 5.13 7.24
N LEU A 258 -2.30 6.18 8.06
CA LEU A 258 -1.22 6.71 8.88
C LEU A 258 -0.76 5.68 9.90
N LEU A 259 -1.69 5.01 10.59
CA LEU A 259 -1.36 3.95 11.54
C LEU A 259 -0.73 2.74 10.83
N GLY A 260 -1.26 2.35 9.67
CA GLY A 260 -0.62 1.36 8.81
C GLY A 260 0.79 1.78 8.39
N GLY A 261 1.00 3.07 8.12
CA GLY A 261 2.30 3.65 7.74
C GLY A 261 3.29 3.56 8.86
N LEU A 262 2.86 3.91 10.06
CA LEU A 262 3.65 3.79 11.27
C LEU A 262 4.05 2.33 11.53
N ILE A 263 3.13 1.37 11.33
CA ILE A 263 3.43 -0.05 11.43
C ILE A 263 4.49 -0.48 10.40
N VAL A 264 4.41 0.01 9.16
CA VAL A 264 5.44 -0.25 8.14
C VAL A 264 6.79 0.29 8.55
N VAL A 265 6.84 1.54 9.05
CA VAL A 265 8.08 2.17 9.52
C VAL A 265 8.67 1.37 10.66
N ILE A 266 7.90 1.11 11.73
CA ILE A 266 8.37 0.35 12.91
C ILE A 266 8.80 -1.06 12.50
N GLY A 267 7.98 -1.76 11.72
CA GLY A 267 8.32 -3.10 11.24
C GLY A 267 9.60 -3.11 10.40
N SER A 268 9.80 -2.10 9.54
CA SER A 268 11.03 -1.94 8.78
C SER A 268 12.24 -1.67 9.67
N LEU A 269 12.10 -0.85 10.72
CA LEU A 269 13.16 -0.64 11.70
C LEU A 269 13.53 -1.96 12.39
N VAL A 270 12.55 -2.69 12.91
CA VAL A 270 12.76 -3.98 13.59
C VAL A 270 13.47 -4.99 12.68
N LEU A 271 13.08 -5.04 11.40
CA LEU A 271 13.73 -5.92 10.41
C LEU A 271 15.16 -5.49 10.07
N ARG A 272 15.48 -4.19 10.14
CA ARG A 272 16.83 -3.66 9.85
C ARG A 272 17.80 -3.83 11.01
N LEU A 273 17.34 -3.78 12.26
CA LEU A 273 18.19 -3.83 13.45
C LEU A 273 19.20 -4.99 13.44
N PRO A 274 18.81 -6.27 13.29
CA PRO A 274 19.77 -7.37 13.31
C PRO A 274 20.77 -7.30 12.15
N LEU A 275 20.33 -6.80 10.99
CA LEU A 275 21.18 -6.63 9.81
C LEU A 275 22.21 -5.51 10.00
N MET A 276 21.86 -4.45 10.73
CA MET A 276 22.77 -3.37 11.08
C MET A 276 23.89 -3.87 12.00
N PHE A 277 23.57 -4.73 12.98
CA PHE A 277 24.59 -5.36 13.83
C PHE A 277 25.44 -6.39 13.09
N ALA A 278 24.93 -6.97 12.00
CA ALA A 278 25.66 -7.89 11.15
C ALA A 278 26.53 -7.18 10.10
N MET A 279 26.41 -5.86 9.92
CA MET A 279 27.29 -5.11 9.03
C MET A 279 28.73 -5.16 9.55
N PRO A 280 29.73 -5.35 8.67
CA PRO A 280 31.13 -5.22 9.05
C PRO A 280 31.33 -3.88 9.77
N SER A 281 31.95 -3.91 10.95
CA SER A 281 32.42 -2.67 11.58
C SER A 281 33.40 -2.01 10.62
N PRO A 282 33.36 -0.67 10.43
CA PRO A 282 34.45 0.02 9.77
C PRO A 282 35.76 -0.41 10.43
N GLN A 283 36.79 -0.73 9.64
CA GLN A 283 38.12 -1.02 10.19
C GLN A 283 38.44 0.04 11.25
N PRO A 284 38.84 -0.37 12.48
CA PRO A 284 39.28 0.59 13.49
C PRO A 284 40.32 1.49 12.84
N TYR A 285 40.11 2.82 12.93
CA TYR A 285 41.10 3.77 12.46
C TYR A 285 42.44 3.43 13.11
N ASP A 286 43.38 2.92 12.31
CA ASP A 286 44.73 2.60 12.75
C ASP A 286 45.56 3.88 12.68
N PRO A 287 45.87 4.53 13.81
CA PRO A 287 46.66 5.75 13.82
C PRO A 287 48.12 5.53 13.40
N SER A 288 48.58 4.27 13.29
CA SER A 288 49.89 3.88 12.79
C SER A 288 49.91 3.56 11.29
N ALA A 289 48.73 3.38 10.67
CA ALA A 289 48.63 3.32 9.22
C ALA A 289 48.94 4.71 8.65
N PRO A 290 49.75 4.79 7.57
CA PRO A 290 49.96 6.07 6.91
C PRO A 290 48.59 6.63 6.51
N PRO A 291 48.29 7.91 6.81
CA PRO A 291 47.05 8.53 6.36
C PRO A 291 46.97 8.38 4.83
N PRO A 292 45.77 8.14 4.26
CA PRO A 292 45.61 7.97 2.83
C PRO A 292 46.30 9.14 2.12
N THR A 293 47.34 8.84 1.35
CA THR A 293 48.13 9.89 0.70
C THR A 293 47.41 10.43 -0.53
N ASP A 294 46.47 9.64 -1.06
CA ASP A 294 45.57 10.00 -2.13
C ASP A 294 44.22 9.28 -2.02
N ILE A 295 43.23 9.70 -2.82
CA ILE A 295 41.87 9.12 -2.88
C ILE A 295 41.94 7.62 -3.24
N SER A 296 42.97 7.21 -3.99
CA SER A 296 43.23 5.81 -4.35
C SER A 296 43.60 4.93 -3.15
N ASP A 297 44.32 5.46 -2.16
CA ASP A 297 44.68 4.73 -0.95
C ASP A 297 43.46 4.57 -0.05
N ALA A 298 42.66 5.63 0.09
CA ALA A 298 41.39 5.59 0.83
C ALA A 298 40.41 4.59 0.19
N PHE A 299 40.33 4.57 -1.14
CA PHE A 299 39.53 3.59 -1.87
C PHE A 299 40.03 2.17 -1.62
N SER A 300 41.34 1.92 -1.74
CA SER A 300 41.94 0.59 -1.54
C SER A 300 41.75 0.04 -0.12
N GLN A 301 41.75 0.91 0.89
CA GLN A 301 41.46 0.55 2.29
C GLN A 301 39.98 0.24 2.53
N THR A 302 39.06 0.82 1.74
CA THR A 302 37.60 0.64 1.92
C THR A 302 37.05 -0.53 1.09
N VAL A 303 37.65 -0.82 -0.07
CA VAL A 303 37.20 -1.83 -1.05
C VAL A 303 36.92 -3.23 -0.49
N PRO A 304 37.75 -3.81 0.41
CA PRO A 304 37.49 -5.15 0.96
C PRO A 304 36.17 -5.23 1.74
N ASP A 305 35.79 -4.17 2.43
CA ASP A 305 34.57 -4.11 3.24
C ASP A 305 33.34 -3.65 2.42
N LEU A 306 33.55 -2.96 1.29
CA LEU A 306 32.47 -2.49 0.41
C LEU A 306 31.62 -3.64 -0.13
N GLY A 307 32.23 -4.77 -0.50
CA GLY A 307 31.50 -5.93 -1.05
C GLY A 307 30.46 -6.50 -0.07
N PRO A 308 30.90 -6.99 1.11
CA PRO A 308 29.98 -7.49 2.15
C PRO A 308 28.98 -6.44 2.63
N TYR A 309 29.40 -5.18 2.78
CA TYR A 309 28.52 -4.07 3.16
C TYR A 309 27.39 -3.83 2.14
N LEU A 310 27.72 -3.79 0.84
CA LEU A 310 26.74 -3.60 -0.23
C LEU A 310 25.76 -4.78 -0.28
N VAL A 311 26.25 -6.02 -0.15
CA VAL A 311 25.39 -7.21 -0.12
C VAL A 311 24.41 -7.16 1.06
N LEU A 312 24.88 -6.87 2.27
CA LEU A 312 24.02 -6.76 3.46
C LEU A 312 23.03 -5.60 3.36
N THR A 313 23.44 -4.48 2.78
CA THR A 313 22.57 -3.32 2.52
C THR A 313 21.46 -3.68 1.54
N VAL A 314 21.79 -4.38 0.45
CA VAL A 314 20.80 -4.86 -0.53
C VAL A 314 19.84 -5.87 0.11
N ILE A 315 20.34 -6.83 0.90
CA ILE A 315 19.49 -7.78 1.64
C ILE A 315 18.54 -7.04 2.60
N SER A 316 19.06 -6.07 3.34
CA SER A 316 18.29 -5.22 4.26
C SER A 316 17.20 -4.41 3.55
N ALA A 317 17.54 -3.84 2.40
CA ALA A 317 16.58 -3.15 1.54
C ALA A 317 15.49 -4.11 1.03
N ILE A 318 15.87 -5.30 0.54
CA ILE A 318 14.91 -6.31 0.05
C ILE A 318 13.96 -6.75 1.16
N VAL A 319 14.47 -7.11 2.33
CA VAL A 319 13.64 -7.60 3.45
C VAL A 319 12.63 -6.55 3.88
N THR A 320 13.06 -5.28 4.02
CA THR A 320 12.13 -4.19 4.39
C THR A 320 11.15 -3.82 3.28
N GLN A 321 11.60 -3.90 2.03
CA GLN A 321 10.75 -3.64 0.87
C GLN A 321 9.65 -4.69 0.73
N LEU A 322 9.96 -5.98 0.92
CA LEU A 322 8.99 -7.07 0.84
C LEU A 322 7.85 -6.90 1.85
N PHE A 323 8.18 -6.51 3.08
CA PHE A 323 7.15 -6.24 4.10
C PHE A 323 6.24 -5.09 3.67
N SER A 324 6.82 -3.98 3.22
CA SER A 324 6.09 -2.78 2.77
C SER A 324 5.21 -3.04 1.56
N MET A 325 5.72 -3.79 0.57
CA MET A 325 5.02 -4.15 -0.68
C MET A 325 3.79 -5.03 -0.43
N VAL A 326 3.74 -5.77 0.69
CA VAL A 326 2.61 -6.66 1.01
C VAL A 326 1.64 -5.97 1.96
N PHE A 327 2.13 -5.39 3.05
CA PHE A 327 1.27 -4.92 4.13
C PHE A 327 0.38 -3.75 3.72
N MET A 328 0.96 -2.72 3.09
CA MET A 328 0.21 -1.52 2.73
C MET A 328 -0.91 -1.76 1.71
N PRO A 329 -0.66 -2.44 0.60
CA PRO A 329 -1.72 -2.76 -0.35
C PRO A 329 -2.86 -3.57 0.29
N LEU A 330 -2.57 -4.47 1.24
CA LEU A 330 -3.63 -5.18 1.98
C LEU A 330 -4.48 -4.20 2.80
N VAL A 331 -3.87 -3.30 3.58
CA VAL A 331 -4.61 -2.29 4.36
C VAL A 331 -5.49 -1.43 3.45
N THR A 332 -4.96 -0.93 2.34
CA THR A 332 -5.70 -0.11 1.38
C THR A 332 -6.85 -0.87 0.72
N ASN A 333 -6.62 -2.12 0.31
CA ASN A 333 -7.68 -2.95 -0.27
C ASN A 333 -8.79 -3.27 0.74
N LEU A 334 -8.44 -3.43 2.03
CA LEU A 334 -9.41 -3.64 3.09
C LEU A 334 -10.24 -2.40 3.39
N LEU A 335 -9.61 -1.23 3.43
CA LEU A 335 -10.30 0.05 3.56
C LEU A 335 -11.25 0.27 2.36
N TYR A 336 -10.83 -0.10 1.16
CA TYR A 336 -11.68 -0.04 -0.02
C TYR A 336 -12.89 -0.98 0.09
N ILE A 337 -12.71 -2.23 0.52
CA ILE A 337 -13.83 -3.17 0.77
C ILE A 337 -14.76 -2.63 1.86
N ASP A 338 -14.23 -2.09 2.97
CA ASP A 338 -15.01 -1.45 4.02
C ASP A 338 -15.87 -0.30 3.48
N GLN A 339 -15.32 0.57 2.63
CA GLN A 339 -16.09 1.65 2.03
C GLN A 339 -17.20 1.15 1.10
N ARG A 340 -16.95 0.06 0.35
CA ARG A 340 -18.01 -0.57 -0.44
C ARG A 340 -19.09 -1.20 0.43
N ILE A 341 -18.74 -1.83 1.55
CA ILE A 341 -19.71 -2.34 2.52
C ILE A 341 -20.57 -1.20 3.08
N ARG A 342 -19.97 -0.10 3.52
CA ARG A 342 -20.67 1.03 4.15
C ARG A 342 -21.56 1.82 3.19
N ARG A 343 -21.14 1.98 1.94
CA ARG A 343 -21.81 2.87 0.98
C ARG A 343 -22.68 2.16 -0.04
N GLU A 344 -22.44 0.87 -0.28
CA GLU A 344 -23.05 0.13 -1.38
C GLU A 344 -23.80 -1.12 -0.94
N GLY A 345 -23.94 -1.35 0.38
CA GLY A 345 -24.72 -2.49 0.90
C GLY A 345 -24.15 -3.86 0.56
N LEU A 346 -22.83 -3.95 0.30
CA LEU A 346 -22.17 -5.20 -0.09
C LEU A 346 -22.39 -6.35 0.91
N ALA A 347 -22.65 -6.03 2.18
CA ALA A 347 -22.95 -6.99 3.23
C ALA A 347 -24.19 -7.85 2.90
N ASP A 348 -25.26 -7.26 2.39
CA ASP A 348 -26.51 -7.99 2.11
C ASP A 348 -26.34 -8.98 0.94
N VAL A 349 -25.53 -8.60 -0.06
CA VAL A 349 -25.18 -9.47 -1.19
C VAL A 349 -24.25 -10.60 -0.73
N LEU A 350 -23.27 -10.30 0.11
CA LEU A 350 -22.34 -11.30 0.64
C LEU A 350 -23.02 -12.27 1.62
N ILE A 351 -24.01 -11.83 2.40
CA ILE A 351 -24.84 -12.68 3.26
C ILE A 351 -25.71 -13.62 2.42
N ARG A 352 -26.35 -13.12 1.35
CA ARG A 352 -27.11 -13.96 0.40
C ARG A 352 -26.23 -15.00 -0.31
N VAL A 353 -25.01 -14.62 -0.71
CA VAL A 353 -24.06 -15.53 -1.38
C VAL A 353 -23.40 -16.52 -0.41
N ALA A 354 -23.22 -16.14 0.86
CA ALA A 354 -22.69 -17.01 1.91
C ALA A 354 -23.71 -18.02 2.46
N GLY A 355 -24.99 -17.93 2.05
CA GLY A 355 -26.02 -18.91 2.39
C GLY A 355 -26.36 -18.97 3.89
N VAL A 356 -26.18 -17.86 4.61
CA VAL A 356 -26.63 -17.79 6.02
C VAL A 356 -28.15 -17.66 6.01
N PRO A 357 -28.90 -18.57 6.66
CA PRO A 357 -30.35 -18.47 6.71
C PRO A 357 -30.75 -17.11 7.28
N GLU A 358 -31.65 -16.41 6.59
CA GLU A 358 -32.35 -15.26 7.16
C GLU A 358 -33.00 -15.75 8.45
N THR A 359 -32.64 -15.14 9.59
CA THR A 359 -33.41 -15.33 10.82
C THR A 359 -34.84 -14.88 10.52
N PRO A 360 -35.87 -15.75 10.55
CA PRO A 360 -37.23 -15.35 10.24
C PRO A 360 -37.77 -14.55 11.43
N GLY A 361 -37.61 -13.23 11.37
CA GLY A 361 -37.99 -12.35 12.48
C GLY A 361 -38.13 -10.87 12.12
N GLY A 362 -38.26 -10.52 10.84
CA GLY A 362 -38.64 -9.18 10.41
C GLY A 362 -40.13 -9.15 10.03
N PRO A 363 -40.95 -8.24 10.60
CA PRO A 363 -42.38 -8.22 10.35
C PRO A 363 -42.67 -7.97 8.87
N ALA A 364 -43.44 -8.88 8.27
CA ALA A 364 -43.94 -8.73 6.92
C ALA A 364 -44.69 -7.40 6.78
N ALA A 365 -44.42 -6.68 5.69
CA ALA A 365 -45.15 -5.48 5.30
C ALA A 365 -46.66 -5.80 5.25
N PRO A 366 -47.55 -4.97 5.84
CA PRO A 366 -48.99 -5.17 5.72
C PRO A 366 -49.40 -5.01 4.26
N GLY A 367 -49.88 -6.10 3.66
CA GLY A 367 -50.50 -6.07 2.33
C GLY A 367 -51.73 -5.18 2.33
N ALA A 368 -51.79 -4.28 1.35
CA ALA A 368 -52.92 -3.39 1.10
C ALA A 368 -54.20 -4.16 0.70
N PRO A 369 -55.40 -3.57 0.88
CA PRO A 369 -56.67 -4.28 0.77
C PRO A 369 -57.26 -4.29 -0.65
N GLY A 370 -58.02 -5.35 -0.96
CA GLY A 370 -59.17 -5.27 -1.87
C GLY A 370 -59.13 -6.13 -3.14
N GLY A 371 -60.15 -6.98 -3.28
CA GLY A 371 -60.56 -7.60 -4.54
C GLY A 371 -61.69 -8.63 -4.34
N PRO A 372 -62.92 -8.42 -4.87
CA PRO A 372 -64.08 -9.26 -4.58
C PRO A 372 -64.29 -10.40 -5.60
N GLY A 373 -64.78 -11.55 -5.09
CA GLY A 373 -65.55 -12.58 -5.82
C GLY A 373 -64.77 -13.53 -6.76
N PRO A 374 -65.40 -14.65 -7.24
CA PRO A 374 -66.83 -14.90 -7.30
C PRO A 374 -67.32 -16.26 -6.73
N VAL A 375 -68.64 -16.30 -6.66
CA VAL A 375 -69.59 -17.37 -6.40
C VAL A 375 -69.44 -18.54 -7.37
N HIS A 376 -69.34 -19.76 -6.86
CA HIS A 376 -70.24 -20.89 -7.13
C HIS A 376 -69.87 -22.12 -6.29
#